data_AF-A0A2V1B372-F1
#
_entry.id   AF-A0A2V1B372-F1
#
_cell.length_a   1.000
_cell.length_b   1.000
_cell.length_c   1.000
_cell.angle_alpha   90.00
_cell.angle_beta   90.00
_cell.angle_gamma   90.00
#
_symmetry.space_group_name_H-M   'P 1'
#
loop_
_entity.id
_entity.type
_entity.pdbx_description
1 polymer ?
#
loop_
_entity_poly.entity_id
_entity_poly.type
_entity_poly.pdbx_seq_one_letter_code
_entity_poly.pdbx_strand_id
1 'polypeptide(L)'
;LIYARLPFRAEDEYQLYRAIANEEVYIPRRRLKAVDPSCSTSQSPLNTGMSLSAGPYREEGELAFEDIDEELHDLLSRLLIKNPAERIKLREVKSHSWVVRDIDDSIGWLEASDPSQRTAGKRIQVDDRELERAVIPITLLERARSAVKTAVGKVIGVKALAGEL
;
A
#
# COMPACT_ATOMS: atom_id res chain seq x y z
N LEU A 1 -5.44 -5.11 4.57
CA LEU A 1 -5.34 -5.43 3.12
C LEU A 1 -5.88 -6.83 2.91
N ILE A 2 -6.70 -7.10 1.88
CA ILE A 2 -7.23 -8.45 1.61
C ILE A 2 -6.15 -9.38 1.09
N TYR A 3 -5.36 -8.85 0.16
CA TYR A 3 -4.26 -9.53 -0.47
C TYR A 3 -3.06 -9.52 0.48
N ALA A 4 -2.73 -10.68 1.05
CA ALA A 4 -1.47 -10.89 1.79
C ALA A 4 -0.24 -11.02 0.84
N ARG A 5 -0.49 -11.01 -0.48
CA ARG A 5 0.50 -11.12 -1.57
C ARG A 5 -0.02 -10.30 -2.75
N LEU A 6 0.86 -9.81 -3.62
CA LEU A 6 0.43 -9.08 -4.82
C LEU A 6 -0.48 -9.96 -5.70
N PRO A 7 -1.58 -9.40 -6.24
CA PRO A 7 -2.53 -10.15 -7.08
C PRO A 7 -1.92 -10.59 -8.43
N PHE A 8 -0.92 -9.86 -8.91
CA PHE A 8 -0.09 -10.26 -10.05
C PHE A 8 1.37 -10.29 -9.62
N ARG A 9 2.07 -11.33 -10.04
CA ARG A 9 3.50 -11.51 -9.77
C ARG A 9 4.16 -12.01 -11.04
N ALA A 10 5.25 -11.37 -11.42
CA ALA A 10 6.09 -11.79 -12.53
C ALA A 10 7.54 -11.45 -12.23
N GLU A 11 8.47 -12.02 -12.99
CA GLU A 11 9.91 -11.77 -12.85
C GLU A 11 10.34 -10.48 -13.57
N ASP A 12 9.60 -10.08 -14.60
CA ASP A 12 9.88 -8.91 -15.44
C ASP A 12 8.61 -8.09 -15.71
N GLU A 13 8.78 -6.82 -16.05
CA GLU A 13 7.68 -5.88 -16.34
C GLU A 13 6.82 -6.35 -17.53
N TYR A 14 7.44 -6.86 -18.59
CA TYR A 14 6.68 -7.34 -19.74
C TYR A 14 5.77 -8.51 -19.37
N GLN A 15 6.30 -9.44 -18.57
CA GLN A 15 5.53 -10.57 -18.07
C GLN A 15 4.43 -10.10 -17.11
N LEU A 16 4.68 -9.09 -16.28
CA LEU A 16 3.69 -8.50 -15.39
C LEU A 16 2.54 -7.89 -16.19
N TYR A 17 2.81 -7.09 -17.21
CA TYR A 17 1.76 -6.51 -18.06
C TYR A 17 0.98 -7.58 -18.81
N ARG A 18 1.66 -8.63 -19.29
CA ARG A 18 1.01 -9.77 -19.92
C ARG A 18 0.09 -10.51 -18.95
N ALA A 19 0.52 -10.73 -17.71
CA ALA A 19 -0.29 -11.35 -16.65
C ALA A 19 -1.50 -10.45 -16.32
N ILE A 20 -1.29 -9.14 -16.15
CA ILE A 20 -2.36 -8.18 -15.91
C ILE A 20 -3.38 -8.17 -17.05
N ALA A 21 -2.95 -8.29 -18.30
CA ALA A 21 -3.85 -8.24 -19.45
C ALA A 21 -4.65 -9.53 -19.64
N ASN A 22 -4.04 -10.69 -19.44
CA ASN A 22 -4.61 -11.97 -19.87
C ASN A 22 -5.09 -12.86 -18.73
N GLU A 23 -4.51 -12.75 -17.54
CA GLU A 23 -4.87 -13.61 -16.41
C GLU A 23 -6.01 -12.98 -15.61
N GLU A 24 -6.99 -13.80 -15.23
CA GLU A 24 -8.07 -13.37 -14.35
C GLU A 24 -7.57 -13.10 -12.94
N VAL A 25 -8.11 -12.06 -12.30
CA VAL A 25 -7.71 -11.74 -10.93
C VAL A 25 -8.39 -12.70 -9.98
N TYR A 26 -7.60 -13.49 -9.26
CA TYR A 26 -8.11 -14.23 -8.12
C TYR A 26 -8.40 -13.27 -6.97
N ILE A 27 -9.65 -13.22 -6.50
CA ILE A 27 -10.04 -12.52 -5.27
C ILE A 27 -10.28 -13.58 -4.20
N PRO A 28 -9.46 -13.63 -3.12
CA PRO A 28 -9.68 -14.58 -2.04
C PRO A 28 -11.06 -14.41 -1.41
N ARG A 29 -11.70 -15.50 -1.00
CA ARG A 29 -12.93 -15.45 -0.18
C ARG A 29 -12.64 -15.35 1.32
N ARG A 30 -11.38 -15.55 1.71
CA ARG A 30 -10.93 -15.50 3.10
C ARG A 30 -9.65 -14.69 3.15
N ARG A 31 -9.51 -13.84 4.17
CA ARG A 31 -8.29 -13.06 4.41
C ARG A 31 -7.73 -13.39 5.78
N LEU A 32 -6.42 -13.18 5.93
CA LEU A 32 -5.77 -13.31 7.23
C LEU A 32 -6.24 -12.16 8.13
N LYS A 33 -6.67 -12.50 9.34
CA LYS A 33 -7.15 -11.53 10.32
C LYS A 33 -6.04 -10.57 10.74
N ALA A 34 -6.41 -9.34 11.08
CA ALA A 34 -5.43 -8.34 11.51
C ALA A 34 -4.76 -8.76 12.84
N VAL A 35 -3.47 -8.47 12.99
CA VAL A 35 -2.79 -8.56 14.29
C VAL A 35 -3.12 -7.31 15.09
N ASP A 36 -3.26 -7.45 16.40
CA ASP A 36 -3.49 -6.32 17.29
C ASP A 36 -2.27 -5.38 17.27
N PRO A 37 -2.43 -4.09 16.89
CA PRO A 37 -1.33 -3.14 16.86
C PRO A 37 -0.75 -2.81 18.24
N SER A 38 -1.47 -3.13 19.32
CA SER A 38 -1.00 -2.93 20.69
C SER A 38 -0.04 -4.02 21.19
N CYS A 39 -0.01 -5.19 20.52
CA CYS A 39 0.98 -6.23 20.75
C CYS A 39 2.31 -5.85 20.10
N SER A 40 3.12 -5.07 20.82
CA SER A 40 4.53 -4.84 20.49
C SER A 40 5.33 -6.12 20.69
N THR A 41 6.15 -6.51 19.71
CA THR A 41 7.05 -7.68 19.64
C THR A 41 8.19 -7.67 20.69
N SER A 42 7.91 -7.28 21.93
CA SER A 42 8.90 -7.10 23.01
C SER A 42 8.63 -7.91 24.27
N GLN A 43 7.60 -8.76 24.30
CA GLN A 43 7.34 -9.60 25.47
C GLN A 43 7.51 -11.09 25.11
N SER A 44 8.55 -11.70 25.67
CA SER A 44 8.82 -13.14 25.59
C SER A 44 7.58 -13.95 26.00
N PRO A 45 7.27 -15.08 25.33
CA PRO A 45 6.08 -15.85 25.63
C PRO A 45 6.36 -16.73 26.85
N LEU A 46 6.27 -16.15 28.04
CA LEU A 46 6.32 -16.92 29.29
C LEU A 46 5.19 -16.54 30.24
N ASN A 47 3.99 -16.28 29.72
CA ASN A 47 2.72 -16.46 30.42
C ASN A 47 1.56 -16.02 29.52
N THR A 48 1.09 -16.89 28.63
CA THR A 48 -0.24 -16.69 28.04
C THR A 48 -0.99 -18.01 28.09
N GLY A 49 -1.35 -18.40 29.30
CA GLY A 49 -2.44 -19.33 29.50
C GLY A 49 -3.76 -18.62 29.19
N MET A 50 -4.55 -19.23 28.29
CA MET A 50 -6.01 -19.11 28.27
C MET A 50 -6.64 -17.82 27.73
N SER A 51 -6.11 -17.21 26.66
CA SER A 51 -6.91 -16.27 25.86
C SER A 51 -7.71 -17.05 24.81
N LEU A 52 -9.03 -17.17 25.03
CA LEU A 52 -9.93 -17.64 23.98
C LEU A 52 -9.97 -16.55 22.90
N SER A 53 -9.29 -16.76 21.77
CA SER A 53 -9.16 -15.82 20.64
C SER A 53 -10.52 -15.56 19.96
N ALA A 54 -11.38 -14.79 20.63
CA ALA A 54 -12.72 -14.39 20.19
C ALA A 54 -12.80 -12.89 19.82
N GLY A 55 -11.72 -12.14 19.97
CA GLY A 55 -11.65 -10.71 19.62
C GLY A 55 -11.54 -10.46 18.11
N PRO A 56 -11.55 -9.21 17.63
CA PRO A 56 -11.43 -8.88 16.20
C PRO A 56 -10.01 -9.04 15.63
N TYR A 57 -9.01 -9.30 16.48
CA TYR A 57 -7.62 -9.51 16.11
C TYR A 57 -7.19 -10.98 16.26
N ARG A 58 -6.06 -11.34 15.65
CA ARG A 58 -5.36 -12.62 15.84
C ARG A 58 -4.08 -12.43 16.65
N GLU A 59 -3.60 -13.49 17.29
CA GLU A 59 -2.32 -13.46 17.99
C GLU A 59 -1.12 -13.46 17.02
N GLU A 60 0.04 -12.99 17.50
CA GLU A 60 1.29 -13.00 16.73
C GLU A 60 1.71 -14.44 16.45
N GLY A 61 1.84 -14.81 15.16
CA GLY A 61 2.14 -16.18 14.73
C GLY A 61 0.93 -17.10 14.52
N GLU A 62 -0.26 -16.71 14.96
CA GLU A 62 -1.50 -17.47 14.73
C GLU A 62 -1.97 -17.31 13.27
N LEU A 63 -2.37 -18.41 12.61
CA LEU A 63 -2.98 -18.40 11.29
C LEU A 63 -4.52 -18.37 11.38
N ALA A 64 -5.08 -17.26 11.86
CA ALA A 64 -6.51 -17.03 11.89
C ALA A 64 -7.01 -16.30 10.64
N PHE A 65 -8.03 -16.86 9.98
CA PHE A 65 -8.65 -16.32 8.78
C PHE A 65 -10.09 -15.90 9.05
N GLU A 66 -10.49 -14.79 8.45
CA GLU A 66 -11.87 -14.31 8.41
C GLU A 66 -12.40 -14.33 6.98
N ASP A 67 -13.70 -14.53 6.84
CA ASP A 67 -14.36 -14.52 5.53
C ASP A 67 -14.51 -13.08 5.03
N ILE A 68 -14.44 -12.93 3.72
CA ILE A 68 -14.56 -11.63 3.07
C ILE A 68 -16.02 -11.37 2.77
N ASP A 69 -16.46 -10.18 3.17
CA ASP A 69 -17.79 -9.66 2.90
C ASP A 69 -18.14 -9.71 1.40
N GLU A 70 -19.37 -10.10 1.06
CA GLU A 70 -19.76 -10.28 -0.34
C GLU A 70 -19.79 -8.94 -1.09
N GLU A 71 -20.17 -7.85 -0.43
CA GLU A 71 -20.12 -6.49 -0.99
C GLU A 71 -18.68 -6.04 -1.23
N LEU A 72 -17.73 -6.45 -0.39
CA LEU A 72 -16.31 -6.14 -0.61
C LEU A 72 -15.76 -6.92 -1.81
N HIS A 73 -16.14 -8.20 -1.92
CA HIS A 73 -15.79 -9.02 -3.06
C HIS A 73 -16.38 -8.46 -4.36
N ASP A 74 -17.65 -8.06 -4.38
CA ASP A 74 -18.31 -7.41 -5.52
C ASP A 74 -17.57 -6.12 -5.93
N LEU A 75 -17.28 -5.23 -4.97
CA LEU A 75 -16.53 -4.01 -5.25
C LEU A 75 -15.17 -4.28 -5.91
N LEU A 76 -14.39 -5.21 -5.35
CA LEU A 76 -13.08 -5.57 -5.90
C LEU A 76 -13.19 -6.19 -7.30
N SER A 77 -14.19 -7.06 -7.52
CA SER A 77 -14.40 -7.69 -8.82
C SER A 77 -14.67 -6.65 -9.91
N ARG A 78 -15.44 -5.61 -9.60
CA ARG A 78 -15.75 -4.51 -10.53
C ARG A 78 -14.58 -3.55 -10.73
N LEU A 79 -13.78 -3.30 -9.68
CA LEU A 79 -12.57 -2.48 -9.77
C LEU A 79 -11.49 -3.11 -10.66
N LEU A 80 -11.41 -4.43 -10.65
CA LEU A 80 -10.35 -5.19 -11.33
C LEU A 80 -10.79 -5.73 -12.71
N ILE A 81 -11.94 -5.28 -13.22
CA ILE A 81 -12.37 -5.52 -14.60
C ILE A 81 -11.28 -5.03 -15.56
N LYS A 82 -10.89 -5.90 -16.51
CA LYS A 82 -9.83 -5.61 -17.48
C LYS A 82 -10.22 -4.49 -18.43
N ASN A 83 -11.42 -4.57 -18.99
CA ASN A 83 -11.96 -3.56 -19.89
C ASN A 83 -12.25 -2.26 -19.11
N PRO A 84 -11.51 -1.16 -19.36
CA PRO A 84 -11.72 0.09 -18.63
C PRO A 84 -13.08 0.74 -18.93
N ALA A 85 -13.72 0.41 -20.05
CA ALA A 85 -15.06 0.93 -20.37
C ALA A 85 -16.16 0.29 -19.50
N GLU A 86 -15.96 -0.95 -19.07
CA GLU A 86 -16.87 -1.71 -18.19
C GLU A 86 -16.46 -1.62 -16.71
N ARG A 87 -15.21 -1.21 -16.43
CA ARG A 87 -14.71 -1.01 -15.07
C ARG A 87 -15.51 0.06 -14.35
N ILE A 88 -15.87 -0.24 -13.10
CA ILE A 88 -16.59 0.70 -12.23
C ILE A 88 -15.88 2.06 -12.16
N LYS A 89 -16.65 3.13 -12.28
CA LYS A 89 -16.13 4.50 -12.23
C LYS A 89 -15.92 4.92 -10.78
N LEU A 90 -15.01 5.86 -10.56
CA LEU A 90 -14.70 6.35 -9.22
C LEU A 90 -15.94 6.89 -8.47
N ARG A 91 -16.89 7.50 -9.18
CA ARG A 91 -18.16 7.96 -8.61
C ARG A 91 -18.99 6.80 -8.05
N GLU A 92 -19.07 5.72 -8.80
CA GLU A 92 -19.82 4.51 -8.44
C GLU A 92 -19.15 3.75 -7.29
N VAL A 93 -17.81 3.76 -7.24
CA VAL A 93 -17.04 3.22 -6.11
C VAL A 93 -17.39 3.95 -4.82
N LYS A 94 -17.43 5.29 -4.85
CA LYS A 94 -17.76 6.10 -3.66
C LYS A 94 -19.18 5.88 -3.15
N SER A 95 -20.12 5.57 -4.03
CA SER A 95 -21.51 5.24 -3.67
C SER A 95 -21.73 3.76 -3.35
N HIS A 96 -20.70 2.92 -3.44
CA HIS A 96 -20.84 1.48 -3.24
C HIS A 96 -21.20 1.17 -1.78
N SER A 97 -22.16 0.25 -1.55
CA SER A 97 -22.68 -0.09 -0.21
C SER A 97 -21.57 -0.41 0.79
N TRP A 98 -20.54 -1.14 0.37
CA TRP A 98 -19.38 -1.45 1.21
C TRP A 98 -18.61 -0.21 1.69
N VAL A 99 -18.50 0.83 0.86
CA VAL A 99 -17.75 2.05 1.19
C VAL A 99 -18.52 2.93 2.16
N VAL A 100 -19.85 2.99 2.00
CA VAL A 100 -20.69 3.91 2.79
C VAL A 100 -21.16 3.34 4.13
N ARG A 101 -21.01 2.02 4.37
CA ARG A 101 -21.59 1.33 5.54
C ARG A 101 -21.17 1.93 6.89
N ASP A 102 -19.93 2.38 7.00
CA ASP A 102 -19.36 2.92 8.24
C ASP A 102 -19.14 4.45 8.17
N ILE A 103 -19.86 5.13 7.26
CA ILE A 103 -19.83 6.59 7.10
C ILE A 103 -21.16 7.18 7.56
N ASP A 104 -21.13 8.03 8.59
CA ASP A 104 -22.34 8.66 9.15
C ASP A 104 -23.08 9.53 8.11
N ASP A 105 -22.40 10.54 7.56
CA ASP A 105 -22.95 11.44 6.52
C ASP A 105 -22.35 11.10 5.15
N SER A 106 -22.87 10.04 4.52
CA SER A 106 -22.41 9.58 3.21
C SER A 106 -22.62 10.62 2.09
N ILE A 107 -23.69 11.42 2.15
CA ILE A 107 -24.01 12.44 1.14
C ILE A 107 -23.05 13.61 1.28
N GLY A 108 -22.92 14.17 2.49
CA GLY A 108 -21.98 15.27 2.75
C GLY A 108 -20.53 14.87 2.48
N TRP A 109 -20.14 13.62 2.80
CA TRP A 109 -18.81 13.10 2.45
C TRP A 109 -18.59 13.01 0.95
N LEU A 110 -19.59 12.56 0.19
CA LEU A 110 -19.51 12.44 -1.26
C LEU A 110 -19.35 13.81 -1.93
N GLU A 111 -20.10 14.81 -1.47
CA GLU A 111 -20.01 16.20 -1.93
C GLU A 111 -18.64 16.81 -1.59
N ALA A 112 -18.20 16.72 -0.33
CA ALA A 112 -16.91 17.25 0.11
C ALA A 112 -15.71 16.59 -0.59
N SER A 113 -15.85 15.32 -0.98
CA SER A 113 -14.82 14.55 -1.66
C SER A 113 -14.83 14.71 -3.19
N ASP A 114 -15.75 15.49 -3.77
CA ASP A 114 -15.79 15.71 -5.21
C ASP A 114 -14.61 16.60 -5.65
N PRO A 115 -13.69 16.09 -6.51
CA PRO A 115 -12.58 16.91 -7.02
C PRO A 115 -13.06 18.14 -7.79
N SER A 116 -14.28 18.14 -8.33
CA SER A 116 -14.84 19.30 -9.04
C SER A 116 -14.94 20.54 -8.15
N GLN A 117 -15.22 20.36 -6.85
CA GLN A 117 -15.31 21.45 -5.87
C GLN A 117 -13.94 22.05 -5.56
N ARG A 118 -12.89 21.23 -5.47
CA ARG A 118 -11.53 21.71 -5.18
C ARG A 118 -10.94 22.55 -6.31
N THR A 119 -11.30 22.22 -7.55
CA THR A 119 -10.77 22.92 -8.72
C THR A 119 -11.68 24.05 -9.22
N ALA A 120 -12.85 24.27 -8.59
CA ALA A 120 -13.83 25.30 -8.97
C ALA A 120 -14.12 25.35 -10.48
N GLY A 121 -14.18 24.17 -11.13
CA GLY A 121 -14.37 24.04 -12.58
C GLY A 121 -13.17 24.46 -13.45
N LYS A 122 -12.05 24.88 -12.87
CA LYS A 122 -10.81 25.16 -13.61
C LYS A 122 -10.18 23.83 -14.04
N ARG A 123 -9.63 23.78 -15.25
CA ARG A 123 -8.88 22.60 -15.73
C ARG A 123 -7.67 22.40 -14.82
N ILE A 124 -7.37 21.15 -14.45
CA ILE A 124 -6.19 20.81 -13.63
C ILE A 124 -4.95 21.35 -14.36
N GLN A 125 -4.31 22.35 -13.77
CA GLN A 125 -3.04 22.91 -14.23
C GLN A 125 -1.97 22.34 -13.32
N VAL A 126 -1.10 21.50 -13.89
CA VAL A 126 0.07 20.99 -13.17
C VAL A 126 1.17 22.03 -13.35
N ASP A 127 1.61 22.65 -12.26
CA ASP A 127 2.76 23.56 -12.27
C ASP A 127 4.06 22.74 -12.14
N ASP A 128 5.16 23.23 -12.69
CA ASP A 128 6.47 22.54 -12.64
C ASP A 128 6.89 22.25 -11.19
N ARG A 129 6.48 23.11 -10.26
CA ARG A 129 6.70 22.98 -8.82
C ARG A 129 5.91 21.83 -8.18
N GLU A 130 4.70 21.55 -8.66
CA GLU A 130 3.92 20.38 -8.21
C GLU A 130 4.53 19.08 -8.75
N LEU A 131 5.04 19.12 -9.99
CA LEU A 131 5.75 18.00 -10.59
C LEU A 131 6.98 17.62 -9.76
N GLU A 132 7.86 18.58 -9.47
CA GLU A 132 9.08 18.37 -8.68
C GLU A 132 8.82 17.81 -7.28
N ARG A 133 7.69 18.15 -6.66
CA ARG A 133 7.31 17.65 -5.33
C ARG A 133 6.69 16.24 -5.37
N ALA A 134 6.02 15.90 -6.47
CA ALA A 134 5.34 14.62 -6.63
C ALA A 134 6.31 13.48 -7.02
N VAL A 135 7.43 13.80 -7.67
CA VAL A 135 8.48 12.82 -7.93
C VAL A 135 9.44 12.77 -6.74
N ILE A 136 9.55 11.63 -6.06
CA ILE A 136 10.76 11.32 -5.31
C ILE A 136 11.73 10.68 -6.32
N PRO A 137 12.83 11.33 -6.74
CA PRO A 137 13.85 10.67 -7.52
C PRO A 137 14.63 9.69 -6.62
N ILE A 138 14.12 8.46 -6.47
CA ILE A 138 14.66 7.43 -5.56
C ILE A 138 15.94 6.74 -6.10
N THR A 139 16.70 7.33 -7.02
CA THR A 139 17.89 6.67 -7.61
C THR A 139 19.18 7.49 -7.60
N LEU A 140 19.13 8.81 -7.41
CA LEU A 140 20.33 9.66 -7.46
C LEU A 140 20.90 10.01 -6.08
N LEU A 141 20.05 10.28 -5.07
CA LEU A 141 20.54 10.71 -3.76
C LEU A 141 21.24 9.56 -2.99
N GLU A 142 20.78 8.31 -3.15
CA GLU A 142 21.46 7.13 -2.60
C GLU A 142 22.80 6.83 -3.29
N ARG A 143 22.89 7.06 -4.61
CA ARG A 143 24.14 6.92 -5.37
C ARG A 143 25.17 7.98 -4.97
N ALA A 144 24.74 9.21 -4.67
CA ALA A 144 25.62 10.27 -4.22
C ALA A 144 26.18 10.02 -2.80
N ARG A 145 25.35 9.54 -1.86
CA ARG A 145 25.81 9.17 -0.50
C ARG A 145 26.87 8.06 -0.53
N SER A 146 26.75 7.12 -1.45
CA SER A 146 27.68 6.00 -1.58
C SER A 146 29.07 6.44 -2.06
N ALA A 147 29.17 7.40 -2.99
CA ALA A 147 30.47 7.91 -3.47
C ALA A 147 31.22 8.74 -2.40
N VAL A 148 30.49 9.52 -1.60
CA VAL A 148 31.10 10.35 -0.54
C VAL A 148 31.64 9.49 0.61
N LYS A 149 30.95 8.41 0.99
CA LYS A 149 31.43 7.47 2.03
C LYS A 149 32.74 6.78 1.63
N THR A 150 32.91 6.45 0.35
CA THR A 150 34.17 5.87 -0.17
C THR A 150 35.31 6.89 -0.21
N ALA A 151 35.01 8.16 -0.52
CA ALA A 151 36.02 9.22 -0.56
C ALA A 151 36.52 9.58 0.84
N VAL A 152 35.63 9.73 1.82
CA VAL A 152 36.00 10.08 3.21
C VAL A 152 36.82 8.97 3.87
N GLY A 153 36.53 7.69 3.59
CA GLY A 153 37.31 6.57 4.11
C GLY A 153 38.76 6.53 3.60
N LYS A 154 39.02 6.96 2.35
CA LYS A 154 40.38 6.95 1.77
C LYS A 154 41.28 8.05 2.31
N VAL A 155 40.75 9.22 2.68
CA VAL A 155 41.58 10.32 3.19
C VAL A 155 41.97 10.14 4.66
N ILE A 156 41.15 9.42 5.44
CA ILE A 156 41.47 9.09 6.84
C ILE A 156 42.50 7.94 6.90
N GLY A 157 42.47 6.99 5.95
CA GLY A 157 43.43 5.89 5.90
C GLY A 157 44.85 6.26 5.43
N VAL A 158 45.04 7.38 4.72
CA VAL A 158 46.37 7.78 4.20
C VAL A 158 47.14 8.68 5.18
N LYS A 159 46.49 9.32 6.15
CA LYS A 159 47.18 10.15 7.17
C LYS A 159 47.75 9.38 8.36
N ALA A 160 47.52 8.07 8.46
CA ALA A 160 48.04 7.25 9.55
C ALA A 160 49.42 6.59 9.29
N LEU A 161 50.05 6.82 8.12
CA LEU A 161 51.31 6.16 7.73
C LEU A 161 52.37 7.11 7.13
N ALA A 162 52.39 8.38 7.54
CA ALA A 162 53.41 9.34 7.08
C ALA A 162 53.85 10.30 8.20
N GLY A 163 54.20 9.74 9.36
CA GLY A 163 54.65 10.49 10.51
C GLY A 163 55.40 9.65 11.52
N GLU A 164 56.45 8.94 11.09
CA GLU A 164 57.56 8.54 11.95
C GLU A 164 58.81 8.30 11.09
N LEU A 165 59.93 8.89 11.54
CA LEU A 165 61.28 9.02 10.96
C LEU A 165 61.56 10.31 10.18
#